data_AF-A0ABD6H8G3-F1
#
_entry.id   AF-A0ABD6H8G3-F1
#
_cell.length_a   1.000
_cell.length_b   1.000
_cell.length_c   1.000
_cell.angle_alpha   90.00
_cell.angle_beta   90.00
_cell.angle_gamma   90.00
#
_symmetry.space_group_name_H-M   'P 1'
#
loop_
_entity.id
_entity.type
_entity.pdbx_description
1 polymer ?
#
loop_
_entity_poly.entity_id
_entity_poly.type
_entity_poly.pdbx_seq_one_letter_code
_entity_poly.pdbx_strand_id
1 'polypeptide(L)'
;MALLLFLREKHDGRQVLRDIGDLVAHRTERTRGLIHGEVWDNLVIARFHLEVLNGGDRVIDFGNLPDYFPDYLRATRRRLTRKEIEKNGLKVKVADRILSDVIKALKVLPNGRLSLGRLPTAQENPVLHSLTSVLAATTETTNELLVSQMASALRSQGLLKKGEEEVFRKASNFIGSFTVATMHRSEVLFADGGRVTLYADLDNERLNVLCELKAKEFNGVPAILMVVFRGPPKASVLAETPDEYLTLYHSDLEFDSAGQLTLVPIS
;
A
#
# COMPACT_ATOMS: atom_id res chain seq x y z
N MET A 1 9.72 -9.84 19.01
CA MET A 1 8.31 -10.28 19.01
C MET A 1 7.50 -9.72 20.18
N ALA A 2 7.84 -10.00 21.44
CA ALA A 2 7.08 -9.55 22.62
C ALA A 2 6.80 -8.03 22.68
N LEU A 3 7.77 -7.21 22.27
CA LEU A 3 7.62 -5.75 22.22
C LEU A 3 6.50 -5.30 21.27
N LEU A 4 6.37 -5.94 20.10
CA LEU A 4 5.34 -5.57 19.12
C LEU A 4 3.94 -6.01 19.58
N LEU A 5 3.84 -7.15 20.26
CA LEU A 5 2.60 -7.58 20.90
C LEU A 5 2.20 -6.64 22.06
N PHE A 6 3.17 -6.19 22.86
CA PHE A 6 2.92 -5.16 23.87
C PHE A 6 2.44 -3.85 23.23
N LEU A 7 3.14 -3.37 22.20
CA LEU A 7 2.78 -2.13 21.51
C LEU A 7 1.43 -2.23 20.78
N ARG A 8 1.04 -3.42 20.32
CA ARG A 8 -0.31 -3.68 19.79
C ARG A 8 -1.41 -3.29 20.77
N GLU A 9 -1.23 -3.57 22.05
CA GLU A 9 -2.18 -3.26 23.11
C GLU A 9 -2.03 -1.82 23.63
N LYS A 10 -0.81 -1.28 23.58
CA LYS A 10 -0.42 0.03 24.14
C LYS A 10 0.04 1.03 23.08
N HIS A 11 -0.66 1.07 21.95
CA HIS A 11 -0.25 1.89 20.79
C HIS A 11 -0.63 3.39 20.88
N ASP A 12 -1.47 3.79 21.85
CA ASP A 12 -2.12 5.10 21.98
C ASP A 12 -2.71 5.65 20.67
N GLY A 13 -3.52 4.83 19.99
CA GLY A 13 -4.19 5.24 18.75
C GLY A 13 -3.30 5.22 17.51
N ARG A 14 -2.03 4.83 17.62
CA ARG A 14 -1.12 4.69 16.46
C ARG A 14 -1.43 3.42 15.68
N GLN A 15 -2.14 3.56 14.57
CA GLN A 15 -2.70 2.44 13.83
C GLN A 15 -1.62 1.50 13.23
N VAL A 16 -0.50 2.04 12.75
CA VAL A 16 0.63 1.25 12.19
C VAL A 16 1.12 0.20 13.19
N LEU A 17 1.26 0.59 14.47
CA LEU A 17 1.74 -0.32 15.52
C LEU A 17 0.74 -1.44 15.79
N ARG A 18 -0.55 -1.11 15.78
CA ARG A 18 -1.61 -2.10 15.94
C ARG A 18 -1.60 -3.10 14.79
N ASP A 19 -1.46 -2.62 13.56
CA ASP A 19 -1.50 -3.49 12.38
C ASP A 19 -0.29 -4.41 12.28
N ILE A 20 0.91 -3.91 12.58
CA ILE A 20 2.13 -4.74 12.64
C ILE A 20 2.07 -5.71 13.83
N GLY A 21 1.58 -5.26 14.98
CA GLY A 21 1.35 -6.14 16.12
C GLY A 21 0.32 -7.22 15.82
N ASP A 22 -0.75 -6.88 15.10
CA ASP A 22 -1.72 -7.84 14.60
C ASP A 22 -1.03 -8.81 13.62
N LEU A 23 -0.16 -8.35 12.71
CA LEU A 23 0.64 -9.19 11.78
C LEU A 23 1.45 -10.26 12.51
N VAL A 24 2.13 -9.86 13.58
CA VAL A 24 2.86 -10.78 14.44
C VAL A 24 1.93 -11.80 15.11
N ALA A 25 0.70 -11.40 15.49
CA ALA A 25 -0.25 -12.26 16.17
C ALA A 25 -1.00 -13.25 15.23
N HIS A 26 -1.24 -12.86 13.96
CA HIS A 26 -2.11 -13.59 13.03
C HIS A 26 -1.52 -13.59 11.60
N ARG A 27 -0.45 -14.34 11.37
CA ARG A 27 0.36 -14.25 10.15
C ARG A 27 -0.35 -14.62 8.84
N THR A 28 -1.42 -15.41 8.89
CA THR A 28 -1.96 -16.09 7.70
C THR A 28 -2.89 -15.25 6.82
N GLU A 29 -3.87 -14.55 7.39
CA GLU A 29 -4.89 -13.87 6.57
C GLU A 29 -5.25 -12.48 7.12
N ARG A 30 -5.37 -11.50 6.22
CA ARG A 30 -5.69 -10.10 6.52
C ARG A 30 -6.99 -9.67 5.87
N THR A 31 -7.92 -9.19 6.67
CA THR A 31 -9.19 -8.61 6.19
C THR A 31 -9.38 -7.15 6.59
N ARG A 32 -8.45 -6.58 7.38
CA ARG A 32 -8.54 -5.21 7.93
C ARG A 32 -7.18 -4.65 8.34
N GLY A 33 -7.13 -3.33 8.55
CA GLY A 33 -5.96 -2.58 9.01
C GLY A 33 -5.44 -1.58 7.96
N LEU A 34 -4.48 -0.74 8.34
CA LEU A 34 -3.83 0.24 7.47
C LEU A 34 -3.14 -0.45 6.29
N ILE A 35 -2.39 -1.52 6.54
CA ILE A 35 -1.71 -2.28 5.47
C ILE A 35 -2.73 -2.88 4.50
N HIS A 36 -3.82 -3.46 5.01
CA HIS A 36 -4.91 -3.97 4.16
C HIS A 36 -5.52 -2.84 3.31
N GLY A 37 -5.80 -1.69 3.92
CA GLY A 37 -6.33 -0.53 3.23
C GLY A 37 -5.37 0.04 2.18
N GLU A 38 -4.08 0.11 2.47
CA GLU A 38 -3.06 0.56 1.51
C GLU A 38 -2.94 -0.40 0.31
N VAL A 39 -2.93 -1.71 0.57
CA VAL A 39 -2.89 -2.74 -0.47
C VAL A 39 -4.14 -2.64 -1.33
N TRP A 40 -5.32 -2.57 -0.71
CA TRP A 40 -6.59 -2.42 -1.42
C TRP A 40 -6.63 -1.16 -2.28
N ASP A 41 -6.24 -0.01 -1.72
CA ASP A 41 -6.22 1.26 -2.44
C ASP A 41 -5.26 1.20 -3.63
N ASN A 42 -4.06 0.64 -3.46
CA ASN A 42 -3.11 0.48 -4.55
C ASN A 42 -3.65 -0.46 -5.64
N LEU A 43 -4.26 -1.58 -5.26
CA LEU A 43 -4.85 -2.54 -6.21
C LEU A 43 -6.00 -1.94 -7.01
N VAL A 44 -6.96 -1.28 -6.37
CA VAL A 44 -8.10 -0.71 -7.10
C VAL A 44 -7.64 0.42 -8.02
N ILE A 45 -6.63 1.19 -7.63
CA ILE A 45 -6.00 2.23 -8.46
C ILE A 45 -5.30 1.60 -9.67
N ALA A 46 -4.41 0.63 -9.45
CA ALA A 46 -3.68 -0.03 -10.52
C ALA A 46 -4.62 -0.77 -11.48
N ARG A 47 -5.63 -1.48 -10.96
CA ARG A 47 -6.64 -2.19 -11.76
C ARG A 47 -7.40 -1.24 -12.67
N PHE A 48 -7.85 -0.08 -12.17
CA PHE A 48 -8.50 0.92 -13.01
C PHE A 48 -7.58 1.43 -14.12
N HIS A 49 -6.34 1.79 -13.80
CA HIS A 49 -5.37 2.27 -14.78
C HIS A 49 -5.03 1.20 -15.81
N LEU A 50 -4.90 -0.07 -15.42
CA LEU A 50 -4.70 -1.16 -16.37
C LEU A 50 -5.91 -1.36 -17.30
N GLU A 51 -7.13 -1.39 -16.76
CA GLU A 51 -8.33 -1.58 -17.58
C GLU A 51 -8.51 -0.46 -18.60
N VAL A 52 -8.31 0.78 -18.17
CA VAL A 52 -8.57 1.97 -19.00
C VAL A 52 -7.38 2.27 -19.93
N LEU A 53 -6.13 2.12 -19.49
CA LEU A 53 -4.96 2.47 -20.29
C LEU A 53 -4.54 1.36 -21.27
N ASN A 54 -4.88 0.10 -21.03
CA ASN A 54 -4.57 -0.98 -21.98
C ASN A 54 -5.33 -0.87 -23.31
N GLY A 55 -6.37 -0.04 -23.39
CA GLY A 55 -7.11 0.24 -24.62
C GLY A 55 -6.40 1.20 -25.58
N GLY A 56 -5.23 1.76 -25.23
CA GLY A 56 -4.49 2.74 -26.05
C GLY A 56 -5.08 4.16 -26.01
N ASP A 57 -6.40 4.27 -25.84
CA ASP A 57 -7.10 5.54 -25.66
C ASP A 57 -7.12 5.94 -24.18
N ARG A 58 -6.48 7.08 -23.86
CA ARG A 58 -6.53 7.69 -22.52
C ARG A 58 -7.86 8.37 -22.21
N VAL A 59 -8.92 8.06 -22.96
CA VAL A 59 -10.23 8.69 -22.84
C VAL A 59 -11.12 7.80 -21.98
N ILE A 60 -11.59 8.34 -20.86
CA ILE A 60 -12.50 7.63 -19.96
C ILE A 60 -13.91 7.71 -20.53
N ASP A 61 -14.47 6.55 -20.87
CA ASP A 61 -15.89 6.43 -21.21
C ASP A 61 -16.74 6.45 -19.92
N PHE A 62 -17.24 7.63 -19.56
CA PHE A 62 -18.18 7.79 -18.44
C PHE A 62 -19.54 7.11 -18.67
N GLY A 63 -19.80 6.63 -19.88
CA GLY A 63 -20.93 5.79 -20.23
C GLY A 63 -20.77 4.34 -19.77
N ASN A 64 -19.54 3.86 -19.56
CA ASN A 64 -19.23 2.44 -19.35
C ASN A 64 -18.03 2.22 -18.40
N LEU A 65 -18.21 2.55 -17.13
CA LEU A 65 -17.21 2.48 -16.08
C LEU A 65 -17.20 1.12 -15.35
N PRO A 66 -16.07 0.68 -14.77
CA PRO A 66 -16.06 -0.51 -13.91
C PRO A 66 -16.99 -0.36 -12.70
N ASP A 67 -17.51 -1.48 -12.19
CA ASP A 67 -18.39 -1.53 -11.01
C ASP A 67 -17.71 -1.03 -9.72
N TYR A 68 -16.38 -1.17 -9.64
CA TYR A 68 -15.54 -0.67 -8.55
C TYR A 68 -15.09 0.80 -8.71
N PHE A 69 -15.57 1.52 -9.73
CA PHE A 69 -15.17 2.92 -9.97
C PHE A 69 -15.37 3.87 -8.77
N PRO A 70 -16.42 3.76 -7.94
CA PRO A 70 -16.54 4.55 -6.72
C PRO A 70 -15.38 4.34 -5.75
N ASP A 71 -14.92 3.10 -5.61
CA ASP A 71 -13.83 2.75 -4.70
C ASP A 71 -12.50 3.21 -5.24
N TYR A 72 -12.29 3.12 -6.55
CA TYR A 72 -11.18 3.76 -7.24
C TYR A 72 -11.10 5.26 -6.92
N LEU A 73 -12.18 6.02 -7.10
CA LEU A 73 -12.14 7.47 -6.87
C LEU A 73 -11.86 7.81 -5.40
N ARG A 74 -12.42 7.04 -4.46
CA ARG A 74 -12.16 7.21 -3.03
C ARG A 74 -10.72 6.88 -2.67
N ALA A 75 -10.18 5.78 -3.20
CA ALA A 75 -8.80 5.37 -3.00
C ALA A 75 -7.84 6.44 -3.53
N THR A 76 -7.98 6.87 -4.79
CA THR A 76 -7.12 7.92 -5.35
C THR A 76 -7.23 9.21 -4.54
N ARG A 77 -8.45 9.61 -4.14
CA ARG A 77 -8.65 10.82 -3.34
C ARG A 77 -7.93 10.75 -1.99
N ARG A 78 -7.98 9.63 -1.27
CA ARG A 78 -7.25 9.46 0.00
C ARG A 78 -5.74 9.67 -0.17
N ARG A 79 -5.21 9.25 -1.32
CA ARG A 79 -3.78 9.23 -1.61
C ARG A 79 -3.25 10.52 -2.23
N LEU A 80 -4.11 11.34 -2.83
CA LEU A 80 -3.71 12.66 -3.32
C LEU A 80 -3.46 13.62 -2.16
N THR A 81 -2.31 14.28 -2.21
CA THR A 81 -1.96 15.38 -1.32
C THR A 81 -2.84 16.60 -1.61
N ARG A 82 -2.94 17.48 -0.61
CA ARG A 82 -3.60 18.79 -0.77
C ARG A 82 -3.07 19.58 -1.98
N LYS A 83 -1.75 19.55 -2.18
CA LYS A 83 -1.08 20.27 -3.28
C LYS A 83 -1.50 19.73 -4.65
N GLU A 84 -1.65 18.42 -4.79
CA GLU A 84 -2.07 17.79 -6.05
C GLU A 84 -3.52 18.14 -6.40
N ILE A 85 -4.40 18.20 -5.41
CA ILE A 85 -5.80 18.62 -5.60
C ILE A 85 -5.87 20.12 -5.95
N GLU A 86 -5.14 20.96 -5.22
CA GLU A 86 -5.15 22.42 -5.40
C GLU A 86 -4.47 22.86 -6.70
N LYS A 87 -3.62 22.02 -7.33
CA LYS A 87 -3.00 22.29 -8.65
C LYS A 87 -4.04 22.56 -9.73
N ASN A 88 -5.25 22.00 -9.60
CA ASN A 88 -6.36 22.20 -10.55
C ASN A 88 -7.33 23.31 -10.11
N GLY A 89 -6.91 24.19 -9.20
CA GLY A 89 -7.71 25.33 -8.73
C GLY A 89 -8.84 24.95 -7.76
N LEU A 90 -8.84 23.72 -7.24
CA LEU A 90 -9.90 23.19 -6.39
C LEU A 90 -9.51 23.22 -4.91
N LYS A 91 -10.42 23.70 -4.05
CA LYS A 91 -10.29 23.51 -2.60
C LYS A 91 -10.62 22.06 -2.25
N VAL A 92 -9.85 21.47 -1.34
CA VAL A 92 -10.02 20.07 -0.87
C VAL A 92 -11.48 19.74 -0.49
N LYS A 93 -12.12 20.58 0.34
CA LYS A 93 -13.53 20.39 0.76
C LYS A 93 -14.52 20.41 -0.41
N VAL A 94 -14.23 21.22 -1.43
CA VAL A 94 -15.09 21.32 -2.62
C VAL A 94 -14.92 20.05 -3.47
N ALA A 95 -13.69 19.58 -3.65
CA ALA A 95 -13.40 18.32 -4.33
C ALA A 95 -14.09 17.13 -3.64
N ASP A 96 -14.06 17.06 -2.30
CA ASP A 96 -14.72 15.99 -1.53
C ASP A 96 -16.24 15.98 -1.72
N ARG A 97 -16.86 17.16 -1.72
CA ARG A 97 -18.30 17.28 -1.97
C ARG A 97 -18.64 16.85 -3.39
N ILE A 98 -17.92 17.36 -4.39
CA ILE A 98 -18.14 17.01 -5.80
C ILE A 98 -17.94 15.51 -6.02
N LEU A 99 -16.90 14.92 -5.43
CA LEU A 99 -16.67 13.48 -5.47
C LEU A 99 -17.85 12.70 -4.89
N SER A 100 -18.38 13.13 -3.74
CA SER A 100 -19.58 12.52 -3.14
C SER A 100 -20.78 12.57 -4.08
N ASP A 101 -21.00 13.71 -4.74
CA ASP A 101 -22.12 13.91 -5.65
C ASP A 101 -21.96 13.09 -6.95
N VAL A 102 -20.76 13.01 -7.51
CA VAL A 102 -20.45 12.15 -8.66
C VAL A 102 -20.72 10.69 -8.33
N ILE A 103 -20.23 10.21 -7.20
CA ILE A 103 -20.45 8.80 -6.78
C ILE A 103 -21.95 8.50 -6.64
N LYS A 104 -22.73 9.42 -6.07
CA LYS A 104 -24.19 9.26 -5.95
C LYS A 104 -24.92 9.28 -7.29
N ALA A 105 -24.36 9.95 -8.29
CA ALA A 105 -24.95 10.06 -9.62
C ALA A 105 -24.68 8.83 -10.51
N LEU A 106 -23.74 7.96 -10.13
CA LEU A 106 -23.46 6.72 -10.86
C LEU A 106 -24.66 5.78 -10.83
N LYS A 107 -24.95 5.18 -11.98
CA LYS A 107 -26.03 4.21 -12.17
C LYS A 107 -25.45 2.88 -12.62
N VAL A 108 -26.01 1.79 -12.11
CA VAL A 108 -25.68 0.44 -12.54
C VAL A 108 -26.39 0.15 -13.87
N LEU A 109 -25.64 -0.30 -14.85
CA LEU A 109 -26.11 -0.76 -16.16
C LEU A 109 -26.53 -2.24 -16.10
N PRO A 110 -27.31 -2.75 -17.08
CA PRO A 110 -27.72 -4.15 -17.11
C PRO A 110 -26.57 -5.17 -17.12
N ASN A 111 -25.38 -4.76 -17.58
CA ASN A 111 -24.17 -5.58 -17.59
C ASN A 111 -23.35 -5.50 -16.29
N GLY A 112 -23.87 -4.87 -15.23
CA GLY A 112 -23.19 -4.69 -13.94
C GLY A 112 -22.21 -3.52 -13.90
N ARG A 113 -21.84 -2.93 -15.05
CA ARG A 113 -20.96 -1.76 -15.13
C ARG A 113 -21.67 -0.49 -14.67
N LEU A 114 -20.93 0.59 -14.49
CA LEU A 114 -21.46 1.87 -14.04
C LEU A 114 -21.52 2.89 -15.18
N SER A 115 -22.41 3.86 -15.05
CA SER A 115 -22.52 4.99 -15.96
C SER A 115 -22.85 6.24 -15.19
N LEU A 116 -22.24 7.37 -15.54
CA LEU A 116 -22.67 8.67 -15.04
C LEU A 116 -23.98 9.12 -15.72
N GLY A 117 -24.39 8.48 -16.82
CA GLY A 117 -25.60 8.77 -17.59
C GLY A 117 -25.63 10.15 -18.26
N ARG A 118 -24.54 10.92 -18.11
CA ARG A 118 -24.29 12.24 -18.70
C ARG A 118 -22.79 12.50 -18.72
N LEU A 119 -22.39 13.51 -19.48
CA LEU A 119 -21.02 14.02 -19.41
C LEU A 119 -20.79 14.71 -18.05
N PRO A 120 -19.54 14.68 -17.53
CA PRO A 120 -19.15 15.48 -16.38
C PRO A 120 -19.46 16.96 -16.58
N THR A 121 -19.94 17.63 -15.54
CA THR A 121 -20.13 19.09 -15.57
C THR A 121 -18.79 19.82 -15.59
N ALA A 122 -18.80 21.12 -15.92
CA ALA A 122 -17.61 21.97 -15.84
C ALA A 122 -16.97 22.01 -14.44
N GLN A 123 -17.73 21.74 -13.37
CA GLN A 123 -17.20 21.65 -12.00
C GLN A 123 -16.66 20.27 -11.66
N GLU A 124 -17.25 19.20 -12.20
CA GLU A 124 -16.82 17.82 -11.97
C GLU A 124 -15.56 17.47 -12.76
N ASN A 125 -15.44 17.98 -13.98
CA ASN A 125 -14.36 17.62 -14.90
C ASN A 125 -12.96 17.85 -14.31
N PRO A 126 -12.65 18.99 -13.65
CA PRO A 126 -11.35 19.17 -13.01
C PRO A 126 -11.08 18.19 -11.86
N VAL A 127 -12.12 17.82 -11.09
CA VAL A 127 -11.98 16.84 -9.98
C VAL A 127 -11.69 15.45 -10.55
N LEU A 128 -12.50 15.01 -11.52
CA LEU A 128 -12.35 13.71 -12.16
C LEU A 128 -11.00 13.61 -12.87
N HIS A 129 -10.61 14.63 -13.63
CA HIS A 129 -9.31 14.69 -14.28
C HIS A 129 -8.16 14.60 -13.26
N SER A 130 -8.26 15.30 -12.12
CA SER A 130 -7.26 15.21 -11.05
C SER A 130 -7.10 13.78 -10.53
N LEU A 131 -8.23 13.12 -10.28
CA LEU A 131 -8.26 11.77 -9.71
C LEU A 131 -7.86 10.69 -10.71
N THR A 132 -8.09 10.93 -12.01
CA THR A 132 -7.85 9.92 -13.03
C THR A 132 -6.52 10.07 -13.78
N SER A 133 -5.86 11.23 -13.69
CA SER A 133 -4.61 11.50 -14.40
C SER A 133 -3.35 11.03 -13.66
N VAL A 134 -3.47 10.67 -12.38
CA VAL A 134 -2.32 10.31 -11.54
C VAL A 134 -2.43 8.85 -11.11
N LEU A 135 -1.34 8.10 -11.29
CA LEU A 135 -1.16 6.79 -10.65
C LEU A 135 -0.68 7.02 -9.22
N ALA A 136 -1.62 7.25 -8.29
CA ALA A 136 -1.32 7.58 -6.89
C ALA A 136 -0.92 6.35 -6.05
N ALA A 137 -0.29 5.32 -6.63
CA ALA A 137 0.00 4.02 -5.99
C ALA A 137 1.29 4.05 -5.13
N THR A 138 1.43 5.04 -4.24
CA THR A 138 2.55 5.13 -3.29
C THR A 138 2.29 4.28 -2.03
N THR A 139 3.14 4.33 -1.01
CA THR A 139 2.80 3.84 0.35
C THR A 139 3.08 4.96 1.34
N GLU A 140 2.19 5.15 2.30
CA GLU A 140 2.39 6.09 3.42
C GLU A 140 3.10 5.39 4.59
N THR A 141 3.03 4.06 4.64
CA THR A 141 3.69 3.25 5.66
C THR A 141 5.16 3.02 5.30
N THR A 142 6.04 3.75 6.00
CA THR A 142 7.50 3.60 5.88
C THR A 142 8.13 3.13 7.18
N ASN A 143 9.36 2.61 7.10
CA ASN A 143 10.14 2.27 8.27
C ASN A 143 10.36 3.47 9.21
N GLU A 144 10.58 4.66 8.66
CA GLU A 144 10.76 5.88 9.46
C GLU A 144 9.49 6.23 10.24
N LEU A 145 8.31 6.10 9.61
CA LEU A 145 7.03 6.31 10.27
C LEU A 145 6.83 5.28 11.39
N LEU A 146 7.08 4.01 11.10
CA LEU A 146 7.00 2.92 12.08
C LEU A 146 7.88 3.20 13.31
N VAL A 147 9.18 3.45 13.10
CA VAL A 147 10.14 3.69 14.18
C VAL A 147 9.75 4.93 14.99
N SER A 148 9.31 6.00 14.33
CA SER A 148 8.83 7.22 14.99
C SER A 148 7.59 6.97 15.87
N GLN A 149 6.64 6.18 15.36
CA GLN A 149 5.45 5.79 16.10
C GLN A 149 5.78 4.87 17.28
N MET A 150 6.68 3.89 17.09
CA MET A 150 7.16 3.01 18.16
C MET A 150 7.84 3.79 19.28
N ALA A 151 8.80 4.66 18.95
CA ALA A 151 9.48 5.49 19.94
C ALA A 151 8.50 6.35 20.75
N SER A 152 7.51 6.92 20.07
CA SER A 152 6.48 7.74 20.73
C SER A 152 5.59 6.94 21.67
N ALA A 153 5.19 5.71 21.28
CA ALA A 153 4.42 4.82 22.14
C ALA A 153 5.25 4.26 23.30
N LEU A 154 6.53 3.91 23.10
CA LEU A 154 7.39 3.46 24.21
C LEU A 154 7.60 4.58 25.24
N ARG A 155 7.75 5.82 24.78
CA ARG A 155 7.89 6.99 25.65
C ARG A 155 6.63 7.29 26.46
N SER A 156 5.45 7.21 25.85
CA SER A 156 4.18 7.43 26.58
C SER A 156 3.94 6.39 27.66
N GLN A 157 4.47 5.18 27.48
CA GLN A 157 4.42 4.08 28.45
C GLN A 157 5.61 4.12 29.44
N GLY A 158 6.50 5.11 29.38
CA GLY A 158 7.67 5.23 30.27
C GLY A 158 8.79 4.21 30.01
N LEU A 159 8.75 3.51 28.88
CA LEU A 159 9.72 2.48 28.49
C LEU A 159 10.90 3.03 27.66
N LEU A 160 10.80 4.26 27.17
CA LEU A 160 11.86 4.94 26.45
C LEU A 160 12.04 6.36 26.99
N LYS A 161 13.22 6.66 27.53
CA LYS A 161 13.56 8.02 27.99
C LYS A 161 14.00 8.88 26.82
N LYS A 162 13.85 10.21 26.96
CA LYS A 162 14.25 11.18 25.92
C LYS A 162 15.72 11.03 25.48
N GLY A 163 16.62 10.69 26.40
CA GLY A 163 18.05 10.47 26.09
C GLY A 163 18.35 9.16 25.36
N GLU A 164 17.41 8.23 25.30
CA GLU A 164 17.59 6.90 24.70
C GLU A 164 17.06 6.85 23.25
N GLU A 165 16.37 7.90 22.78
CA GLU A 165 15.71 7.91 21.47
C GLU A 165 16.70 7.75 20.32
N GLU A 166 17.87 8.37 20.39
CA GLU A 166 18.90 8.22 19.35
C GLU A 166 19.40 6.77 19.27
N VAL A 167 19.63 6.14 20.42
CA VAL A 167 20.05 4.73 20.50
C VAL A 167 18.96 3.82 19.95
N PHE A 168 17.70 4.07 20.30
CA PHE A 168 16.56 3.33 19.74
C PHE A 168 16.48 3.48 18.22
N ARG A 169 16.67 4.69 17.69
CA ARG A 169 16.67 4.93 16.23
C ARG A 169 17.79 4.22 15.49
N LYS A 170 18.92 3.91 16.14
CA LYS A 170 19.98 3.06 15.56
C LYS A 170 19.50 1.62 15.30
N ALA A 171 18.46 1.15 16.01
CA ALA A 171 17.82 -0.14 15.75
C ALA A 171 16.75 -0.10 14.63
N SER A 172 16.56 1.04 13.96
CA SER A 172 15.55 1.20 12.90
C SER A 172 15.66 0.18 11.78
N ASN A 173 16.88 -0.17 11.34
CA ASN A 173 17.07 -1.18 10.29
C ASN A 173 16.60 -2.56 10.75
N PHE A 174 16.88 -2.94 12.00
CA PHE A 174 16.40 -4.20 12.56
C PHE A 174 14.88 -4.25 12.66
N ILE A 175 14.25 -3.18 13.16
CA ILE A 175 12.78 -3.06 13.25
C ILE A 175 12.14 -3.17 11.86
N GLY A 176 12.72 -2.49 10.87
CA GLY A 176 12.25 -2.51 9.50
C GLY A 176 12.35 -3.89 8.86
N SER A 177 13.52 -4.54 8.95
CA SER A 177 13.72 -5.89 8.40
C SER A 177 12.82 -6.93 9.06
N PHE A 178 12.64 -6.86 10.39
CA PHE A 178 11.69 -7.72 11.09
C PHE A 178 10.25 -7.53 10.60
N THR A 179 9.85 -6.28 10.36
CA THR A 179 8.51 -5.96 9.84
C THR A 179 8.31 -6.53 8.45
N VAL A 180 9.30 -6.34 7.56
CA VAL A 180 9.25 -6.93 6.20
C VAL A 180 9.14 -8.44 6.26
N ALA A 181 9.98 -9.12 7.07
CA ALA A 181 9.95 -10.57 7.23
C ALA A 181 8.60 -11.07 7.78
N THR A 182 7.97 -10.29 8.65
CA THR A 182 6.64 -10.61 9.19
C THR A 182 5.56 -10.49 8.09
N MET A 183 5.65 -9.47 7.24
CA MET A 183 4.70 -9.24 6.14
C MET A 183 4.90 -10.20 4.97
N HIS A 184 6.12 -10.69 4.74
CA HIS A 184 6.44 -11.63 3.67
C HIS A 184 5.52 -12.85 3.71
N ARG A 185 4.92 -13.17 2.56
CA ARG A 185 3.93 -14.24 2.32
C ARG A 185 2.62 -14.10 3.10
N SER A 186 2.35 -12.95 3.71
CA SER A 186 1.01 -12.70 4.26
C SER A 186 -0.01 -12.53 3.13
N GLU A 187 -1.19 -13.12 3.29
CA GLU A 187 -2.31 -12.92 2.36
C GLU A 187 -3.20 -11.76 2.79
N VAL A 188 -3.54 -10.92 1.81
CA VAL A 188 -4.56 -9.88 1.95
C VAL A 188 -5.81 -10.33 1.21
N LEU A 189 -6.89 -10.48 1.95
CA LEU A 189 -8.21 -10.91 1.46
C LEU A 189 -9.11 -9.69 1.26
N PHE A 190 -9.77 -9.64 0.11
CA PHE A 190 -10.73 -8.58 -0.22
C PHE A 190 -12.17 -9.05 -0.08
N ALA A 191 -13.09 -8.09 -0.04
CA ALA A 191 -14.51 -8.36 0.16
C ALA A 191 -15.15 -9.15 -1.00
N ASP A 192 -14.59 -9.04 -2.20
CA ASP A 192 -14.97 -9.81 -3.39
C ASP A 192 -14.36 -11.21 -3.43
N GLY A 193 -13.64 -11.61 -2.39
CA GLY A 193 -12.93 -12.90 -2.30
C GLY A 193 -11.57 -12.91 -3.00
N GLY A 194 -11.17 -11.79 -3.63
CA GLY A 194 -9.85 -11.62 -4.19
C GLY A 194 -8.75 -11.79 -3.14
N ARG A 195 -7.62 -12.34 -3.55
CA ARG A 195 -6.46 -12.55 -2.69
C ARG A 195 -5.21 -12.00 -3.34
N VAL A 196 -4.39 -11.34 -2.54
CA VAL A 196 -3.05 -10.91 -2.95
C VAL A 196 -2.04 -11.29 -1.88
N THR A 197 -0.94 -11.89 -2.32
CA THR A 197 0.18 -12.27 -1.47
C THR A 197 1.18 -11.12 -1.43
N LEU A 198 1.64 -10.80 -0.23
CA LEU A 198 2.72 -9.85 -0.02
C LEU A 198 4.08 -10.55 -0.17
N TYR A 199 5.00 -9.94 -0.89
CA TYR A 199 6.37 -10.43 -1.08
C TYR A 199 7.36 -9.40 -0.59
N ALA A 200 8.52 -9.87 -0.18
CA ALA A 200 9.60 -8.97 0.16
C ALA A 200 10.53 -8.92 -1.04
N ASP A 201 11.02 -7.74 -1.37
CA ASP A 201 11.91 -7.54 -2.50
C ASP A 201 12.94 -6.46 -2.19
N LEU A 202 14.07 -6.52 -2.89
CA LEU A 202 15.15 -5.56 -2.80
C LEU A 202 15.08 -4.62 -4.02
N ASP A 203 14.56 -3.42 -3.83
CA ASP A 203 14.51 -2.39 -4.88
C ASP A 203 15.28 -1.14 -4.43
N ASN A 204 16.16 -0.62 -5.30
CA ASN A 204 16.98 0.57 -5.07
C ASN A 204 17.71 0.54 -3.70
N GLU A 205 18.38 -0.58 -3.40
CA GLU A 205 19.06 -0.81 -2.13
C GLU A 205 18.14 -0.66 -0.90
N ARG A 206 16.85 -0.96 -1.02
CA ARG A 206 15.91 -0.96 0.11
C ARG A 206 15.14 -2.26 0.13
N LEU A 207 14.96 -2.80 1.33
CA LEU A 207 14.12 -3.95 1.55
C LEU A 207 12.66 -3.49 1.63
N ASN A 208 11.84 -3.84 0.65
CA ASN A 208 10.46 -3.42 0.54
C ASN A 208 9.51 -4.61 0.73
N VAL A 209 8.26 -4.33 1.07
CA VAL A 209 7.16 -5.27 0.86
C VAL A 209 6.40 -4.84 -0.37
N LEU A 210 6.30 -5.72 -1.34
CA LEU A 210 5.55 -5.58 -2.57
C LEU A 210 4.29 -6.42 -2.51
N CYS A 211 3.34 -6.09 -3.35
CA CYS A 211 2.27 -6.99 -3.73
C CYS A 211 2.23 -7.11 -5.25
N GLU A 212 2.02 -8.32 -5.74
CA GLU A 212 1.98 -8.62 -7.17
C GLU A 212 0.54 -8.69 -7.63
N LEU A 213 0.15 -7.81 -8.55
CA LEU A 213 -1.11 -7.91 -9.27
C LEU A 213 -0.88 -8.72 -10.55
N LYS A 214 -1.19 -10.02 -10.52
CA LYS A 214 -1.08 -10.90 -11.70
C LYS A 214 -2.17 -10.57 -12.71
N ALA A 215 -1.75 -10.02 -13.84
CA ALA A 215 -2.58 -9.65 -14.98
C ALA A 215 -3.10 -10.85 -15.81
N LYS A 216 -3.33 -12.03 -15.21
CA LYS A 216 -4.10 -13.11 -15.87
C LYS A 216 -5.49 -12.62 -16.34
N GLU A 217 -5.98 -11.54 -15.74
CA GLU A 217 -7.21 -10.83 -16.11
C GLU A 217 -7.03 -9.73 -17.18
N PHE A 218 -5.79 -9.41 -17.60
CA PHE A 218 -5.48 -8.26 -18.46
C PHE A 218 -4.54 -8.64 -19.62
N ASN A 219 -5.03 -9.47 -20.56
CA ASN A 219 -4.48 -9.66 -21.91
C ASN A 219 -2.95 -9.84 -22.03
N GLY A 220 -2.31 -10.53 -21.09
CA GLY A 220 -0.88 -10.87 -21.19
C GLY A 220 0.10 -9.74 -20.85
N VAL A 221 -0.37 -8.67 -20.19
CA VAL A 221 0.52 -7.65 -19.61
C VAL A 221 1.28 -8.26 -18.41
N PRO A 222 2.58 -7.95 -18.22
CA PRO A 222 3.32 -8.39 -17.03
C PRO A 222 2.67 -7.85 -15.75
N ALA A 223 2.85 -8.58 -14.64
CA ALA A 223 2.29 -8.22 -13.35
C ALA A 223 2.74 -6.81 -12.90
N ILE A 224 1.85 -6.04 -12.28
CA ILE A 224 2.24 -4.79 -11.61
C ILE A 224 2.70 -5.13 -10.20
N LEU A 225 3.94 -4.76 -9.89
CA LEU A 225 4.50 -4.76 -8.55
C LEU A 225 4.20 -3.42 -7.88
N MET A 226 3.57 -3.45 -6.71
CA MET A 226 3.26 -2.23 -5.95
C MET A 226 3.88 -2.30 -4.57
N VAL A 227 4.56 -1.23 -4.18
CA VAL A 227 5.18 -1.11 -2.86
C VAL A 227 4.10 -0.84 -1.81
N VAL A 228 4.02 -1.74 -0.82
CA VAL A 228 3.08 -1.71 0.31
C VAL A 228 3.76 -1.24 1.59
N PHE A 229 5.07 -1.46 1.70
CA PHE A 229 5.88 -0.96 2.80
C PHE A 229 7.28 -0.65 2.30
N ARG A 230 7.76 0.57 2.59
CA ARG A 230 9.15 0.94 2.34
C ARG A 230 9.98 0.64 3.58
N GLY A 231 10.74 -0.44 3.54
CA GLY A 231 11.61 -0.82 4.64
C GLY A 231 12.94 -0.08 4.62
N PRO A 232 13.89 -0.54 5.45
CA PRO A 232 15.16 0.13 5.64
C PRO A 232 16.05 0.02 4.39
N PRO A 233 17.06 0.90 4.25
CA PRO A 233 18.13 0.68 3.29
C PRO A 233 18.82 -0.66 3.57
N LYS A 234 19.34 -1.29 2.51
CA LYS A 234 20.17 -2.48 2.53
C LYS A 234 21.33 -2.19 3.48
N ALA A 235 21.31 -2.80 4.65
CA ALA A 235 22.55 -2.90 5.40
C ALA A 235 23.49 -3.77 4.55
N SER A 236 24.79 -3.51 4.58
CA SER A 236 25.85 -4.37 4.02
C SER A 236 25.80 -5.83 4.50
N VAL A 237 24.84 -6.18 5.34
CA VAL A 237 24.45 -7.52 5.81
C VAL A 237 23.84 -8.39 4.70
N LEU A 238 23.29 -7.80 3.62
CA LEU A 238 22.82 -8.56 2.44
C LEU A 238 23.89 -8.64 1.32
N ALA A 239 25.18 -8.51 1.65
CA ALA A 239 26.27 -8.35 0.68
C ALA A 239 26.77 -9.63 0.00
N GLU A 240 26.16 -10.79 0.23
CA GLU A 240 26.64 -12.07 -0.34
C GLU A 240 25.62 -12.79 -1.24
N THR A 241 24.74 -12.05 -1.91
CA THR A 241 23.96 -12.61 -3.04
C THR A 241 24.42 -11.96 -4.34
N PRO A 242 24.95 -12.74 -5.31
CA PRO A 242 25.45 -12.23 -6.59
C PRO A 242 24.41 -11.38 -7.33
N ASP A 243 24.88 -10.34 -8.02
CA ASP A 243 24.09 -9.38 -8.80
C ASP A 243 23.24 -10.00 -9.94
N GLU A 244 23.33 -11.30 -10.18
CA GLU A 244 22.59 -12.01 -11.23
C GLU A 244 21.12 -12.32 -10.86
N TYR A 245 20.67 -11.97 -9.67
CA TYR A 245 19.35 -12.35 -9.14
C TYR A 245 18.28 -11.24 -9.14
N LEU A 246 18.45 -10.17 -9.92
CA LEU A 246 17.38 -9.19 -10.20
C LEU A 246 16.20 -9.77 -11.04
N THR A 247 16.18 -11.09 -11.25
CA THR A 247 15.04 -11.87 -11.74
C THR A 247 14.49 -12.87 -10.71
N LEU A 248 14.63 -12.60 -9.40
CA LEU A 248 13.96 -13.41 -8.37
C LEU A 248 12.49 -13.00 -8.20
N TYR A 249 11.65 -13.51 -9.09
CA TYR A 249 10.29 -13.83 -8.67
C TYR A 249 10.40 -14.99 -7.68
N HIS A 250 10.29 -14.70 -6.38
CA HIS A 250 10.11 -15.67 -5.28
C HIS A 250 11.38 -16.28 -4.66
N SER A 251 11.98 -15.60 -3.67
CA SER A 251 12.83 -16.22 -2.63
C SER A 251 12.11 -16.26 -1.30
N ASP A 252 12.43 -17.24 -0.45
CA ASP A 252 12.09 -17.26 0.96
C ASP A 252 12.94 -16.25 1.74
N LEU A 253 12.35 -15.65 2.79
CA LEU A 253 13.10 -14.86 3.75
C LEU A 253 13.17 -15.61 5.08
N GLU A 254 14.39 -15.90 5.52
CA GLU A 254 14.65 -16.57 6.80
C GLU A 254 15.59 -15.73 7.67
N PHE A 255 15.54 -15.94 8.98
CA PHE A 255 16.60 -15.47 9.87
C PHE A 255 17.60 -16.60 10.05
N ASP A 256 18.87 -16.34 9.77
CA ASP A 256 19.94 -17.31 10.00
C ASP A 256 20.21 -17.52 11.50
N SER A 257 21.13 -18.43 11.83
CA SER A 257 21.53 -18.70 13.22
C SER A 257 22.14 -17.49 13.94
N ALA A 258 22.59 -16.46 13.21
CA ALA A 258 23.10 -15.21 13.75
C ALA A 258 22.01 -14.13 13.88
N GLY A 259 20.77 -14.44 13.49
CA GLY A 259 19.64 -13.50 13.51
C GLY A 259 19.69 -12.48 12.37
N GLN A 260 20.45 -12.74 11.30
CA GLN A 260 20.48 -11.93 10.09
C GLN A 260 19.40 -12.41 9.12
N LEU A 261 18.71 -11.47 8.46
CA LEU A 261 17.71 -11.79 7.45
C LEU A 261 18.42 -12.19 6.15
N THR A 262 18.21 -13.41 5.68
CA THR A 262 18.81 -13.98 4.47
C THR A 262 17.73 -14.34 3.44
N LEU A 263 18.10 -14.29 2.16
CA LEU A 263 17.29 -14.78 1.05
C LEU A 263 17.61 -16.25 0.82
N VAL A 264 16.61 -17.12 0.86
CA VAL A 264 16.73 -18.55 0.58
C VAL A 264 16.03 -18.83 -0.75
N PRO A 265 16.72 -19.47 -1.73
CA PRO A 265 16.06 -19.86 -2.98
C PRO A 265 14.89 -20.80 -2.69
N ILE A 266 13.74 -20.59 -3.35
CA ILE A 266 12.65 -21.56 -3.29
C ILE A 266 13.07 -22.77 -4.12
N SER A 267 13.26 -23.90 -3.46
CA SER A 267 13.53 -25.22 -4.08
C SER A 267 12.31 -25.77 -4.80
#